data_AF-A0A7U5GV77-F1
#
_entry.id   AF-A0A7U5GV77-F1
#
_cell.length_a   1.000
_cell.length_b   1.000
_cell.length_c   1.000
_cell.angle_alpha   90.00
_cell.angle_beta   90.00
_cell.angle_gamma   90.00
#
_symmetry.space_group_name_H-M   'P 1'
#
loop_
_entity.id
_entity.type
_entity.pdbx_description
1 polymer ?
#
loop_
_entity_poly.entity_id
_entity_poly.type
_entity_poly.pdbx_seq_one_letter_code
_entity_poly.pdbx_strand_id
1 'polypeptide(L)'
;MKTSLVYISAACFAFTFSSIVYYLFRLLAVFPPLTESMSLSLFIICTIITGLIFLSHQLPVENQLLIYVYEAGCVVAVVTAAGAFFGLYPFGIYYTVMTVLSALIAYGSVILLIYLNTKADEQKINQAILHRRKLDV
;
A
#
# COMPACT_ATOMS: atom_id res chain seq x y z
N MET A 1 9.97 14.78 10.41
CA MET A 1 9.55 13.72 11.35
C MET A 1 8.14 13.19 11.11
N LYS A 2 7.14 14.01 10.76
CA LYS A 2 5.76 13.51 10.52
C LYS A 2 5.62 12.60 9.29
N THR A 3 6.36 12.87 8.21
CA THR A 3 6.28 12.11 6.95
C THR A 3 6.75 10.66 7.10
N SER A 4 7.89 10.42 7.75
CA SER A 4 8.44 9.06 7.95
C SER A 4 7.48 8.14 8.73
N LEU A 5 6.78 8.69 9.74
CA LEU A 5 5.76 7.96 10.50
C LEU A 5 4.56 7.55 9.65
N VAL A 6 4.16 8.39 8.69
CA VAL A 6 3.09 8.08 7.73
C VAL A 6 3.48 6.93 6.80
N TYR A 7 4.74 6.88 6.35
CA TYR A 7 5.19 5.78 5.50
C TYR A 7 5.38 4.47 6.28
N ILE A 8 5.84 4.54 7.53
CA ILE A 8 5.92 3.36 8.39
C ILE A 8 4.51 2.83 8.70
N SER A 9 3.56 3.70 9.03
CA SER A 9 2.17 3.27 9.25
C SER A 9 1.51 2.76 7.97
N ALA A 10 1.84 3.33 6.80
CA ALA A 10 1.40 2.84 5.51
C ALA A 10 1.95 1.43 5.22
N ALA A 11 3.24 1.16 5.49
CA ALA A 11 3.83 -0.17 5.32
C ALA A 11 3.14 -1.21 6.22
N CYS A 12 2.93 -0.88 7.49
CA CYS A 12 2.22 -1.75 8.43
C CYS A 12 0.78 -1.99 8.00
N PHE A 13 0.07 -0.95 7.56
CA PHE A 13 -1.30 -1.06 7.08
C PHE A 13 -1.38 -1.91 5.81
N ALA A 14 -0.46 -1.69 4.86
CA ALA A 14 -0.36 -2.49 3.64
C ALA A 14 -0.12 -3.96 3.96
N PHE A 15 0.75 -4.26 4.92
CA PHE A 15 1.03 -5.63 5.37
C PHE A 15 -0.20 -6.27 6.03
N THR A 16 -0.88 -5.57 6.94
CA THR A 16 -2.10 -6.08 7.58
C THR A 16 -3.20 -6.32 6.55
N PHE A 17 -3.43 -5.38 5.64
CA PHE A 17 -4.46 -5.51 4.63
C PHE A 17 -4.13 -6.63 3.62
N SER A 18 -2.87 -6.74 3.18
CA SER A 18 -2.41 -7.84 2.34
C SER A 18 -2.59 -9.19 3.01
N SER A 19 -2.34 -9.28 4.32
CA SER A 19 -2.55 -10.50 5.11
C SER A 19 -4.04 -10.88 5.21
N ILE A 20 -4.92 -9.90 5.41
CA ILE A 20 -6.38 -10.11 5.42
C ILE A 20 -6.86 -10.59 4.05
N VAL A 21 -6.41 -9.93 2.98
CA VAL A 21 -6.76 -10.31 1.61
C VAL A 21 -6.25 -11.71 1.31
N TYR A 22 -5.00 -12.03 1.64
CA TYR A 22 -4.47 -13.39 1.49
C TYR A 22 -5.32 -14.42 2.24
N TYR A 23 -5.73 -14.11 3.48
CA TYR A 23 -6.59 -14.98 4.26
C TYR A 23 -7.97 -15.20 3.62
N LEU A 24 -8.56 -14.16 3.02
CA LEU A 24 -9.80 -14.29 2.24
C LEU A 24 -9.60 -15.21 1.04
N PHE A 25 -8.56 -15.00 0.25
CA PHE A 25 -8.25 -15.87 -0.90
C PHE A 25 -7.94 -17.31 -0.48
N ARG A 26 -7.36 -17.53 0.70
CA ARG A 26 -7.21 -18.87 1.30
C ARG A 26 -8.56 -19.50 1.62
N LEU A 27 -9.52 -18.76 2.17
CA LEU A 27 -10.88 -19.26 2.43
C LEU A 27 -11.58 -19.69 1.13
N LEU A 28 -11.29 -19.00 0.02
CA LEU A 28 -11.74 -19.38 -1.33
C LEU A 28 -10.93 -20.53 -1.96
N ALA A 29 -10.03 -21.17 -1.20
CA ALA A 29 -9.12 -22.24 -1.63
C ALA A 29 -8.20 -21.85 -2.82
N VAL A 30 -7.97 -20.55 -3.04
CA VAL A 30 -7.13 -20.02 -4.13
C VAL A 30 -5.65 -20.07 -3.74
N PHE A 31 -5.32 -19.83 -2.47
CA PHE A 31 -3.94 -19.81 -1.99
C PHE A 31 -3.61 -20.92 -0.98
N PRO A 32 -2.34 -21.38 -0.93
CA PRO A 32 -1.87 -22.31 0.09
C PRO A 32 -1.87 -21.68 1.49
N PRO A 33 -1.80 -22.49 2.57
CA PRO A 33 -1.69 -21.97 3.92
C PRO A 33 -0.47 -21.06 4.07
N LEU A 34 -0.67 -19.94 4.76
CA LEU A 34 0.39 -18.96 5.01
C LEU A 34 1.44 -19.56 5.95
N THR A 35 2.65 -19.80 5.46
CA THR A 35 3.79 -20.24 6.28
C THR A 35 4.52 -19.04 6.88
N GLU A 36 5.34 -19.28 7.90
CA GLU A 36 6.17 -18.23 8.52
C GLU A 36 7.13 -17.58 7.51
N SER A 37 7.72 -18.39 6.63
CA SER A 37 8.60 -17.91 5.55
C SER A 37 7.86 -17.04 4.52
N MET A 38 6.61 -17.36 4.21
CA MET A 38 5.77 -16.54 3.33
C MET A 38 5.39 -15.21 3.98
N SER A 39 5.10 -15.23 5.28
CA SER A 39 4.78 -14.01 6.06
C SER A 39 5.96 -13.03 6.09
N LEU A 40 7.18 -13.53 6.34
CA LEU A 40 8.41 -12.73 6.26
C LEU A 40 8.62 -12.17 4.85
N SER A 41 8.41 -12.97 3.82
CA SER A 41 8.55 -12.53 2.43
C SER A 41 7.53 -11.43 2.09
N LEU A 42 6.27 -11.58 2.51
CA LEU A 42 5.21 -10.56 2.37
C LEU A 42 5.58 -9.26 3.07
N PHE A 43 6.15 -9.32 4.28
CA PHE A 43 6.59 -8.14 5.00
C PHE A 43 7.72 -7.40 4.26
N ILE A 44 8.71 -8.13 3.75
CA ILE A 44 9.81 -7.58 2.95
C ILE A 44 9.26 -6.92 1.68
N ILE A 45 8.36 -7.59 0.96
CA ILE A 45 7.72 -7.05 -0.25
C ILE A 45 6.96 -5.76 0.05
N CYS A 46 6.15 -5.73 1.12
CA CYS A 46 5.42 -4.53 1.52
C CYS A 46 6.37 -3.37 1.87
N THR A 47 7.49 -3.67 2.51
CA THR A 47 8.51 -2.68 2.87
C THR A 47 9.20 -2.10 1.62
N ILE A 48 9.56 -2.96 0.65
CA ILE A 48 10.16 -2.54 -0.62
C ILE A 48 9.19 -1.67 -1.43
N ILE A 49 7.93 -2.09 -1.56
CA ILE A 49 6.89 -1.33 -2.26
C ILE A 49 6.71 0.04 -1.60
N THR A 50 6.61 0.08 -0.27
CA THR A 50 6.44 1.35 0.46
C THR A 50 7.66 2.25 0.29
N GLY A 51 8.87 1.69 0.27
CA GLY A 51 10.10 2.42 -0.03
C GLY A 51 10.11 3.00 -1.45
N LEU A 52 9.63 2.25 -2.45
CA LEU A 52 9.50 2.71 -3.84
C LEU A 52 8.44 3.80 -3.99
N ILE A 53 7.29 3.68 -3.32
CA ILE A 53 6.25 4.72 -3.28
C ILE A 53 6.81 5.98 -2.63
N PHE A 54 7.53 5.85 -1.51
CA PHE A 54 8.20 6.97 -0.88
C PHE A 54 9.19 7.68 -1.81
N LEU A 55 9.98 6.92 -2.57
CA LEU A 55 10.91 7.48 -3.56
C LEU A 55 10.16 8.15 -4.72
N SER A 56 9.04 7.57 -5.16
CA SER A 56 8.18 8.12 -6.22
C SER A 56 7.58 9.46 -5.84
N HIS A 57 7.17 9.62 -4.58
CA HIS A 57 6.68 10.89 -4.04
C HIS A 57 7.76 11.98 -3.92
N GLN A 58 9.06 11.64 -4.00
CA GLN A 58 10.13 12.63 -4.07
C GLN A 58 10.42 13.12 -5.49
N LEU A 59 9.87 12.47 -6.52
CA LEU A 59 10.04 12.90 -7.89
C LEU A 59 9.17 14.14 -8.15
N PRO A 60 9.72 15.20 -8.77
CA PRO A 60 8.97 16.41 -9.11
C PRO A 60 8.08 16.15 -10.34
N VAL A 61 7.03 15.36 -10.15
CA VAL A 61 6.04 15.05 -11.20
C VAL A 61 4.79 15.89 -10.94
N GLU A 62 4.48 16.83 -11.83
CA GLU A 62 3.30 17.71 -11.71
C GLU A 62 1.96 16.95 -11.82
N ASN A 63 1.95 15.78 -12.44
CA ASN A 63 0.73 15.07 -12.78
C ASN A 63 0.47 13.89 -11.82
N GLN A 64 -0.45 14.07 -10.86
CA GLN A 64 -0.80 13.05 -9.86
C GLN A 64 -1.27 11.72 -10.47
N LEU A 65 -1.95 11.76 -11.62
CA LEU A 65 -2.38 10.55 -12.33
C LEU A 65 -1.20 9.68 -12.80
N LEU A 66 -0.11 10.32 -13.25
CA LEU A 66 1.10 9.59 -13.68
C LEU A 66 1.80 8.92 -12.50
N ILE A 67 1.77 9.54 -11.32
CA ILE A 67 2.34 8.97 -10.09
C ILE A 67 1.59 7.69 -9.72
N TYR A 68 0.25 7.70 -9.71
CA TYR A 68 -0.54 6.51 -9.39
C TYR A 68 -0.33 5.36 -10.38
N VAL A 69 -0.23 5.66 -11.68
CA VAL A 69 0.06 4.63 -12.70
C VAL A 69 1.46 4.05 -12.50
N TYR A 70 2.45 4.90 -12.19
CA TYR A 70 3.82 4.47 -11.91
C TYR A 70 3.88 3.57 -10.67
N GLU A 71 3.22 3.98 -9.58
CA GLU A 71 3.14 3.21 -8.35
C GLU A 71 2.45 1.86 -8.54
N ALA A 72 1.32 1.82 -9.26
CA ALA A 72 0.66 0.56 -9.62
C ALA A 72 1.59 -0.35 -10.43
N GLY A 73 2.34 0.22 -11.38
CA GLY A 73 3.38 -0.48 -12.13
C GLY A 73 4.48 -1.05 -11.23
N CYS A 74 4.96 -0.28 -10.26
CA CYS A 74 5.92 -0.75 -9.26
C CYS A 74 5.37 -1.89 -8.42
N VAL A 75 4.12 -1.81 -7.94
CA VAL A 75 3.47 -2.89 -7.17
C VAL A 75 3.44 -4.18 -8.00
N VAL A 76 2.99 -4.10 -9.25
CA VAL A 76 2.93 -5.26 -10.16
C VAL A 76 4.32 -5.84 -10.40
N ALA A 77 5.30 -5.00 -10.72
CA ALA A 77 6.66 -5.43 -11.01
C ALA A 77 7.33 -6.09 -9.80
N VAL A 78 7.21 -5.51 -8.61
CA VAL A 78 7.82 -6.03 -7.37
C VAL A 78 7.17 -7.34 -6.97
N VAL A 79 5.84 -7.46 -7.03
CA VAL A 79 5.13 -8.69 -6.65
C VAL A 79 5.42 -9.83 -7.64
N THR A 80 5.54 -9.51 -8.92
CA THR A 80 5.91 -10.48 -9.96
C THR A 80 7.36 -10.94 -9.79
N ALA A 81 8.29 -9.99 -9.61
CA ALA A 81 9.70 -10.29 -9.40
C ALA A 81 9.92 -11.08 -8.09
N ALA A 82 9.28 -10.67 -6.99
CA ALA A 82 9.39 -11.36 -5.72
C ALA A 82 8.78 -12.77 -5.78
N GLY A 83 7.67 -12.95 -6.50
CA GLY A 83 7.14 -14.28 -6.79
C GLY A 83 8.14 -15.19 -7.50
N ALA A 84 8.91 -14.61 -8.44
CA ALA A 84 9.96 -15.32 -9.19
C ALA A 84 11.16 -15.69 -8.35
N PHE A 85 11.66 -14.73 -7.57
CA PHE A 85 12.86 -14.93 -6.76
C PHE A 85 12.63 -15.80 -5.53
N PHE A 86 11.48 -15.63 -4.86
CA PHE A 86 11.18 -16.35 -3.60
C PHE A 86 10.38 -17.64 -3.80
N GLY A 87 9.93 -17.94 -5.02
CA GLY A 87 9.12 -19.14 -5.29
C GLY A 87 7.81 -19.17 -4.50
N LEU A 88 7.21 -17.99 -4.25
CA LEU A 88 6.06 -17.81 -3.37
C LEU A 88 4.77 -18.45 -3.89
N TYR A 89 4.70 -18.74 -5.18
CA TYR A 89 3.56 -19.39 -5.80
C TYR A 89 4.03 -20.22 -7.01
N PRO A 90 3.33 -21.31 -7.35
CA PRO A 90 3.57 -21.99 -8.62
C PRO A 90 3.37 -20.99 -9.75
N PHE A 91 4.30 -20.96 -10.72
CA PHE A 91 4.31 -20.09 -11.90
C PHE A 91 3.19 -20.45 -12.89
N GLY A 92 1.95 -20.38 -12.42
CA GLY A 92 0.75 -20.46 -13.23
C GLY A 92 0.16 -19.08 -13.41
N ILE A 93 -0.26 -18.76 -14.63
CA ILE A 93 -0.90 -17.48 -14.99
C ILE A 93 -2.03 -17.13 -14.00
N TYR A 94 -2.82 -18.13 -13.60
CA TYR A 94 -3.91 -17.96 -12.63
C TYR A 94 -3.42 -17.44 -11.27
N TYR A 95 -2.39 -18.06 -10.69
CA TYR A 95 -1.86 -17.67 -9.38
C TYR A 95 -1.19 -16.30 -9.45
N THR A 96 -0.42 -16.03 -10.50
CA THR A 96 0.20 -14.72 -10.71
C THR A 96 -0.83 -13.60 -10.80
N VAL A 97 -1.91 -13.80 -11.58
CA VAL A 97 -2.99 -12.82 -11.71
C VAL A 97 -3.69 -12.59 -10.37
N MET A 98 -4.01 -13.65 -9.63
CA MET A 98 -4.65 -13.53 -8.31
C MET A 98 -3.75 -12.81 -7.29
N THR A 99 -2.45 -13.10 -7.30
CA THR A 99 -1.49 -12.43 -6.40
C THR A 99 -1.36 -10.95 -6.78
N VAL A 100 -1.24 -10.62 -8.06
CA VAL A 100 -1.20 -9.22 -8.52
C VAL A 100 -2.48 -8.48 -8.15
N LEU A 101 -3.65 -9.11 -8.34
CA LEU A 101 -4.94 -8.53 -7.96
C LEU A 101 -5.00 -8.26 -6.45
N SER A 102 -4.55 -9.20 -5.63
CA SER A 102 -4.51 -9.02 -4.17
C SER A 102 -3.61 -7.84 -3.75
N ALA A 103 -2.47 -7.67 -4.42
CA ALA A 103 -1.54 -6.59 -4.15
C ALA A 103 -2.08 -5.22 -4.61
N LEU A 104 -2.77 -5.16 -5.75
CA LEU A 104 -3.44 -3.95 -6.22
C LEU A 104 -4.58 -3.53 -5.27
N ILE A 105 -5.35 -4.49 -4.73
CA ILE A 105 -6.38 -4.20 -3.72
C ILE A 105 -5.75 -3.62 -2.46
N ALA A 106 -4.64 -4.20 -1.97
CA ALA A 106 -3.91 -3.68 -0.83
C ALA A 106 -3.31 -2.29 -1.09
N TYR A 107 -2.79 -2.04 -2.29
CA TYR A 107 -2.34 -0.71 -2.69
C TYR A 107 -3.48 0.32 -2.70
N GLY A 108 -4.64 -0.04 -3.26
CA GLY A 108 -5.83 0.81 -3.26
C GLY A 108 -6.31 1.18 -1.85
N SER A 109 -6.23 0.26 -0.89
CA SER A 109 -6.60 0.54 0.51
C SER A 109 -5.63 1.51 1.19
N VAL A 110 -4.34 1.44 0.87
CA VAL A 110 -3.32 2.40 1.35
C VAL A 110 -3.58 3.79 0.78
N ILE A 111 -3.86 3.92 -0.53
CA ILE A 111 -4.22 5.21 -1.13
C ILE A 111 -5.47 5.79 -0.46
N LEU A 112 -6.50 4.97 -0.25
CA LEU A 112 -7.73 5.38 0.40
C LEU A 112 -7.45 5.92 1.81
N LEU A 113 -6.61 5.25 2.58
CA LEU A 113 -6.21 5.68 3.91
C LEU A 113 -5.42 7.00 3.89
N ILE A 114 -4.51 7.18 2.95
CA ILE A 114 -3.78 8.44 2.77
C ILE A 114 -4.76 9.57 2.46
N TYR A 115 -5.67 9.35 1.51
CA TYR A 115 -6.69 10.34 1.12
C TYR A 115 -7.60 10.74 2.31
N LEU A 116 -8.06 9.76 3.10
CA LEU A 116 -8.86 10.02 4.29
C LEU A 116 -8.10 10.83 5.35
N ASN A 117 -6.81 10.51 5.56
CA ASN A 117 -5.96 11.27 6.49
C ASN A 117 -5.75 12.71 6.01
N THR A 118 -5.47 12.92 4.72
CA THR A 118 -5.32 14.26 4.14
C THR A 118 -6.59 15.08 4.34
N LYS A 119 -7.77 14.51 4.05
CA LYS A 119 -9.05 15.21 4.31
C LYS A 119 -9.29 15.51 5.79
N ALA A 120 -8.93 14.60 6.69
CA ALA A 120 -9.08 14.83 8.12
C ALA A 120 -8.17 15.97 8.61
N ASP A 121 -6.95 16.07 8.06
CA ASP A 121 -6.03 17.17 8.36
C ASP A 121 -6.51 18.51 7.79
N GLU A 122 -7.06 18.54 6.57
CA GLU A 122 -7.71 19.73 6.00
C GLU A 122 -8.86 20.24 6.87
N GLN A 123 -9.70 19.32 7.37
CA GLN A 123 -10.82 19.66 8.26
C GLN A 123 -10.34 20.25 9.60
N LYS A 124 -9.29 19.66 10.20
CA LYS A 124 -8.70 20.18 11.45
C LYS A 124 -8.13 21.58 11.27
N ILE A 125 -7.44 21.85 10.16
CA ILE A 125 -6.89 23.17 9.86
C ILE A 125 -8.04 24.18 9.69
N ASN A 126 -9.08 23.84 8.93
CA ASN A 126 -10.23 24.72 8.75
C ASN A 126 -10.94 25.03 10.07
N GLN A 127 -11.10 24.03 10.95
CA GLN A 127 -11.67 24.24 12.28
C GLN A 127 -10.78 25.13 13.16
N ALA A 128 -9.45 24.96 13.12
CA ALA A 128 -8.52 25.80 13.87
C ALA A 128 -8.54 27.27 13.39
N ILE A 129 -8.63 27.50 12.08
CA ILE A 129 -8.76 28.85 11.50
C ILE A 129 -10.09 29.49 11.91
N LEU A 130 -11.20 28.74 11.82
CA LEU A 130 -12.52 29.19 12.27
C LEU A 130 -12.52 29.55 13.76
N HIS A 131 -11.83 28.77 14.59
CA HIS A 131 -11.78 29.01 16.03
C HIS A 131 -10.92 30.23 16.39
N ARG A 132 -9.81 30.48 15.68
CA ARG A 132 -9.03 31.73 15.82
C ARG A 132 -9.82 32.94 15.37
N ARG A 133 -10.51 32.86 14.23
CA ARG A 133 -11.31 33.98 13.70
C ARG A 133 -12.48 34.38 14.61
N LYS A 134 -12.98 33.46 15.43
CA LYS A 134 -14.00 33.74 16.46
C LYS A 134 -13.44 34.35 17.76
N LEU A 135 -12.13 34.26 17.99
CA LEU A 135 -11.45 34.85 19.15
C LEU A 135 -10.92 36.26 18.85
N ASP A 136 -10.72 36.60 17.57
CA ASP A 136 -10.29 37.93 17.10
C ASP A 136 -11.45 38.91 16.81
N VAL A 137 -12.71 38.50 17.09
CA VAL A 137 -13.94 39.32 17.00
C VAL A 137 -14.54 39.45 18.39
#